data_AF-A0A7S7TI99-F1
#
_entry.id   AF-A0A7S7TI99-F1
#
_cell.length_a   1.000
_cell.length_b   1.000
_cell.length_c   1.000
_cell.angle_alpha   90.00
_cell.angle_beta   90.00
_cell.angle_gamma   90.00
#
_symmetry.space_group_name_H-M   'P 1'
#
loop_
_entity.id
_entity.type
_entity.pdbx_description
1 polymer ?
#
loop_
_entity_poly.entity_id
_entity_poly.type
_entity_poly.pdbx_seq_one_letter_code
_entity_poly.pdbx_strand_id
1 'polypeptide(L)'
;MTVIDAKFAEALRGEGRGFGPGGSGAPAPIVKPEPRKVRDGDIHLGTGSNGDQVGVSLDKLVDGRLLIQGNSGAGKSMLLRRLFEQAWGRVQQLLIDVDGEFSTIAEKFDVAVVKAADVQRIGGEAFGRHIRRNRYSAILDLSDATTEDRFVIVADLVTALVEAPAELWFPMLVLIDETQSLAPRYDPGDVEVETRKRTIRALADAMTRGRKRGLAGIVATSRIAETSTPVIAKPTNIIVGRTIFDRDLERAGDVLGFTSGHSRALRTLSDGEFIGIGPAFNIAGRSRFKAGGVETRHKGEAPKIEAPPQVSAADAIAMLAQVDDAPEGSEPAELRVRQVSRTGGRGIDWLQAHDKIIRDGYEVGTPLAEIGAQLAAAGLQVSTSGISTRAHALGLISQKAMLGWQPEEDAILVEEYGKETRIIDIVTKLAENGFSRGRVAVQMRAIALGITRDRVNYWTDDETKIALAGLNEGKTTREIIADLKAAGFERGVTGITKFAQKHGISRNSAVPWTDGDIETLTTMYTANQSVAEIMQKLDRSRGAILSMASQLGLKQRKPWTDAEKAILQKAHKTGRLLVDVPALLPGRTYATVARMAMQLRLDFNANRKAAKAKAANKAKRK
;
A
#
# COMPACT_ATOMS: atom_id res chain seq x y z
N MET A 1 42.57 45.72 -10.86
CA MET A 1 42.21 44.51 -11.63
C MET A 1 43.21 43.44 -11.28
N THR A 2 42.76 42.47 -10.51
CA THR A 2 43.60 41.39 -9.97
C THR A 2 43.90 40.37 -11.06
N VAL A 3 44.96 39.59 -10.87
CA VAL A 3 45.53 38.58 -11.80
C VAL A 3 44.50 37.52 -12.28
N ILE A 4 43.30 37.49 -11.69
CA ILE A 4 42.17 36.63 -12.07
C ILE A 4 41.46 37.15 -13.34
N ASP A 5 41.43 38.47 -13.57
CA ASP A 5 40.75 39.07 -14.73
C ASP A 5 41.51 38.82 -16.06
N ALA A 6 42.84 38.63 -16.00
CA ALA A 6 43.67 38.43 -17.19
C ALA A 6 43.53 37.01 -17.78
N LYS A 7 43.38 35.98 -16.93
CA LYS A 7 43.19 34.60 -17.39
C LYS A 7 41.81 34.35 -18.02
N PHE A 8 40.81 35.12 -17.60
CA PHE A 8 39.46 35.04 -18.18
C PHE A 8 39.40 35.72 -19.56
N ALA A 9 40.17 36.80 -19.75
CA ALA A 9 40.28 37.52 -21.02
C ALA A 9 41.09 36.76 -22.09
N GLU A 10 41.97 35.84 -21.68
CA GLU A 10 42.79 35.02 -22.59
C GLU A 10 42.01 33.80 -23.12
N ALA A 11 41.12 33.22 -22.32
CA ALA A 11 40.22 32.13 -22.74
C ALA A 11 39.19 32.57 -23.80
N LEU A 12 38.91 33.88 -23.90
CA LEU A 12 38.00 34.47 -24.88
C LEU A 12 38.64 34.80 -26.23
N ARG A 13 39.97 34.65 -26.39
CA ARG A 13 40.70 34.96 -27.64
C ARG A 13 41.10 33.74 -28.48
N GLY A 14 40.75 32.53 -28.05
CA GLY A 14 41.00 31.28 -28.80
C GLY A 14 39.87 30.95 -29.77
N GLU A 15 40.01 31.44 -31.01
CA GLU A 15 39.43 31.00 -32.29
C GLU A 15 38.29 29.93 -32.29
N GLY A 16 37.08 30.39 -32.61
CA GLY A 16 36.40 29.96 -33.84
C GLY A 16 35.59 28.65 -33.86
N ARG A 17 34.39 28.64 -33.27
CA ARG A 17 33.21 28.07 -33.95
C ARG A 17 32.06 29.07 -33.86
N GLY A 18 31.78 29.70 -34.99
CA GLY A 18 30.79 30.77 -35.12
C GLY A 18 29.38 30.32 -34.78
N PHE A 19 28.66 31.16 -34.05
CA PHE A 19 27.21 31.13 -33.96
C PHE A 19 26.63 31.83 -35.20
N GLY A 20 26.16 31.04 -36.17
CA GLY A 20 25.21 31.50 -37.18
C GLY A 20 23.78 31.51 -36.61
N PRO A 21 22.88 32.38 -37.09
CA PRO A 21 21.50 32.42 -36.63
C PRO A 21 20.72 31.28 -37.28
N GLY A 22 20.58 30.16 -36.58
CA GLY A 22 19.76 29.01 -37.02
C GLY A 22 20.32 27.67 -36.59
N GLY A 23 20.09 27.27 -35.33
CA GLY A 23 20.47 25.95 -34.84
C GLY A 23 19.87 25.68 -33.47
N SER A 24 18.76 24.95 -33.45
CA SER A 24 18.16 24.40 -32.23
C SER A 24 19.15 23.45 -31.56
N GLY A 25 19.87 23.94 -30.55
CA GLY A 25 20.78 23.16 -29.70
C GLY A 25 20.03 22.20 -28.78
N ALA A 26 19.20 21.32 -29.33
CA ALA A 26 18.78 20.13 -28.61
C ALA A 26 20.02 19.23 -28.42
N PRO A 27 20.30 18.72 -27.21
CA PRO A 27 21.36 17.76 -27.02
C PRO A 27 21.13 16.57 -27.98
N ALA A 28 22.21 16.12 -28.64
CA ALA A 28 22.14 14.97 -29.52
C ALA A 28 21.43 13.81 -28.79
N PRO A 29 20.49 13.10 -29.44
CA PRO A 29 19.78 12.00 -28.80
C PRO A 29 20.81 11.00 -28.29
N ILE A 30 20.77 10.71 -26.98
CA ILE A 30 21.60 9.68 -26.37
C ILE A 30 21.30 8.39 -27.13
N VAL A 31 22.26 7.92 -27.93
CA VAL A 31 22.15 6.65 -28.65
C VAL A 31 22.01 5.57 -27.59
N LYS A 32 20.82 4.99 -27.47
CA LYS A 32 20.61 3.86 -26.56
C LYS A 32 21.56 2.75 -27.02
N PRO A 33 22.39 2.17 -26.13
CA PRO A 33 23.25 1.07 -26.51
C PRO A 33 22.39 -0.05 -27.08
N GLU A 34 22.83 -0.64 -28.20
CA GLU A 34 22.08 -1.71 -28.85
C GLU A 34 21.83 -2.86 -27.86
N PRO A 35 20.61 -3.40 -27.83
CA PRO A 35 20.27 -4.49 -26.94
C PRO A 35 21.17 -5.69 -27.27
N ARG A 36 21.80 -6.26 -26.24
CA ARG A 36 22.53 -7.50 -26.41
C ARG A 36 21.54 -8.58 -26.87
N LYS A 37 21.92 -9.36 -27.88
CA LYS A 37 21.13 -10.54 -28.25
C LYS A 37 21.06 -11.51 -27.07
N VAL A 38 19.87 -12.07 -26.83
CA VAL A 38 19.68 -13.14 -25.84
C VAL A 38 20.51 -14.35 -26.30
N ARG A 39 21.34 -14.89 -25.41
CA ARG A 39 22.19 -16.06 -25.70
C ARG A 39 21.51 -17.34 -25.22
N ASP A 40 21.99 -18.48 -25.68
CA ASP A 40 21.43 -19.79 -25.32
C ASP A 40 21.43 -20.07 -23.80
N GLY A 41 22.43 -19.54 -23.07
CA GLY A 41 22.53 -19.66 -21.61
C GLY A 41 21.71 -18.64 -20.82
N ASP A 42 21.10 -17.64 -21.47
CA ASP A 42 20.22 -16.68 -20.81
C ASP A 42 18.83 -17.31 -20.59
N ILE A 43 18.09 -16.82 -19.59
CA ILE A 43 16.68 -17.17 -19.39
C ILE A 43 15.83 -16.25 -20.28
N HIS A 44 15.07 -16.85 -21.19
CA HIS A 44 14.21 -16.10 -22.11
C HIS A 44 12.92 -15.72 -21.39
N LEU A 45 12.71 -14.45 -21.09
CA LEU A 45 11.50 -13.99 -20.39
C LEU A 45 10.31 -13.83 -21.33
N GLY A 46 10.53 -13.35 -22.54
CA GLY A 46 9.47 -13.17 -23.53
C GLY A 46 9.85 -12.15 -24.60
N THR A 47 8.88 -11.39 -25.08
CA THR A 47 9.03 -10.49 -26.24
C THR A 47 8.59 -9.08 -25.91
N GLY A 48 9.39 -8.10 -26.34
CA GLY A 48 9.05 -6.68 -26.28
C GLY A 48 8.02 -6.27 -27.32
N SER A 49 7.51 -5.03 -27.22
CA SER A 49 6.52 -4.48 -28.15
C SER A 49 7.00 -4.44 -29.61
N ASN A 50 8.32 -4.35 -29.82
CA ASN A 50 8.93 -4.26 -31.15
C ASN A 50 9.35 -5.63 -31.70
N GLY A 51 8.97 -6.73 -31.04
CA GLY A 51 9.37 -8.10 -31.38
C GLY A 51 10.73 -8.53 -30.81
N ASP A 52 11.49 -7.61 -30.21
CA ASP A 52 12.77 -7.92 -29.59
C ASP A 52 12.64 -8.96 -28.46
N GLN A 53 13.56 -9.92 -28.43
CA GLN A 53 13.61 -10.89 -27.33
C GLN A 53 14.13 -10.22 -26.04
N VAL A 54 13.40 -10.45 -24.95
CA VAL A 54 13.79 -10.02 -23.61
C VAL A 54 14.20 -11.24 -22.80
N GLY A 55 15.42 -11.21 -22.30
CA GLY A 55 16.00 -12.28 -21.49
C GLY A 55 16.88 -11.74 -20.37
N VAL A 56 17.15 -12.60 -19.40
CA VAL A 56 18.05 -12.29 -18.27
C VAL A 56 19.19 -13.29 -18.21
N SER A 57 20.40 -12.77 -18.02
CA SER A 57 21.59 -13.59 -17.84
C SER A 57 21.57 -14.28 -16.48
N LEU A 58 21.71 -15.60 -16.50
CA LEU A 58 21.71 -16.43 -15.29
C LEU A 58 22.86 -16.06 -14.34
N ASP A 59 24.08 -15.86 -14.86
CA ASP A 59 25.25 -15.45 -14.08
C ASP A 59 25.01 -14.13 -13.33
N LYS A 60 24.41 -13.16 -14.02
CA LYS A 60 24.06 -11.86 -13.45
C LYS A 60 22.83 -11.91 -12.55
N LEU A 61 22.01 -12.95 -12.67
CA LEU A 61 20.91 -13.21 -11.73
C LEU A 61 21.47 -13.73 -10.40
N VAL A 62 22.45 -14.64 -10.43
CA VAL A 62 23.18 -15.12 -9.24
C VAL A 62 23.93 -13.98 -8.57
N ASP A 63 24.74 -13.30 -9.39
CA ASP A 63 24.88 -11.86 -9.48
C ASP A 63 24.13 -10.96 -8.51
N GLY A 64 22.89 -10.69 -8.90
CA GLY A 64 22.09 -9.50 -8.63
C GLY A 64 20.78 -9.76 -7.89
N ARG A 65 20.30 -11.01 -7.84
CA ARG A 65 18.95 -11.42 -7.39
C ARG A 65 17.83 -10.75 -8.18
N LEU A 66 16.60 -11.21 -7.99
CA LEU A 66 15.45 -10.71 -8.74
C LEU A 66 14.24 -10.47 -7.82
N LEU A 67 13.59 -9.32 -8.00
CA LEU A 67 12.28 -9.01 -7.44
C LEU A 67 11.24 -9.05 -8.55
N ILE A 68 10.14 -9.77 -8.33
CA ILE A 68 8.96 -9.78 -9.18
C ILE A 68 7.79 -9.23 -8.37
N GLN A 69 7.17 -8.16 -8.85
CA GLN A 69 5.99 -7.56 -8.21
C GLN A 69 4.81 -7.51 -9.19
N GLY A 70 3.60 -7.72 -8.69
CA GLY A 70 2.38 -7.56 -9.47
C GLY A 70 1.13 -8.03 -8.72
N ASN A 71 0.00 -7.37 -8.92
CA ASN A 71 -1.27 -7.77 -8.30
C ASN A 71 -1.64 -9.24 -8.65
N SER A 72 -2.57 -9.83 -7.90
CA SER A 72 -3.19 -11.10 -8.31
C SER A 72 -3.75 -10.97 -9.73
N GLY A 73 -3.52 -12.00 -10.56
CA GLY A 73 -3.86 -11.99 -11.99
C GLY A 73 -2.83 -11.32 -12.91
N ALA A 74 -1.82 -10.59 -12.39
CA ALA A 74 -0.81 -9.93 -13.24
C ALA A 74 0.11 -10.91 -14.00
N GLY A 75 0.04 -12.22 -13.72
CA GLY A 75 0.85 -13.26 -14.35
C GLY A 75 2.16 -13.59 -13.62
N LYS A 76 2.30 -13.23 -12.33
CA LYS A 76 3.49 -13.52 -11.53
C LYS A 76 3.83 -15.01 -11.49
N SER A 77 2.86 -15.86 -11.13
CA SER A 77 3.06 -17.31 -11.04
C SER A 77 3.48 -17.90 -12.39
N MET A 78 2.93 -17.39 -13.50
CA MET A 78 3.33 -17.76 -14.87
C MET A 78 4.76 -17.34 -15.19
N LEU A 79 5.16 -16.13 -14.80
CA LEU A 79 6.53 -15.68 -15.00
C LEU A 79 7.53 -16.46 -14.14
N LEU A 80 7.17 -16.78 -12.89
CA LEU A 80 8.00 -17.57 -11.99
C LEU A 80 8.17 -19.01 -12.52
N ARG A 81 7.08 -19.62 -13.02
CA ARG A 81 7.10 -20.90 -13.72
C ARG A 81 7.99 -20.84 -14.96
N ARG A 82 7.83 -19.82 -15.79
CA ARG A 82 8.69 -19.64 -16.98
C ARG A 82 10.16 -19.52 -16.61
N LEU A 83 10.49 -18.74 -15.58
CA LEU A 83 11.86 -18.63 -15.07
C LEU A 83 12.40 -20.01 -14.67
N PHE A 84 11.59 -20.81 -13.95
CA PHE A 84 11.96 -22.15 -13.53
C PHE A 84 12.24 -23.08 -14.72
N GLU A 85 11.31 -23.14 -15.67
CA GLU A 85 11.40 -23.99 -16.87
C GLU A 85 12.60 -23.62 -17.74
N GLN A 86 12.82 -22.33 -17.98
CA GLN A 86 13.92 -21.84 -18.82
C GLN A 86 15.30 -21.99 -18.16
N ALA A 87 15.35 -22.05 -16.82
CA ALA A 87 16.57 -22.32 -16.06
C ALA A 87 16.81 -23.83 -15.82
N TRP A 88 15.87 -24.69 -16.21
CA TRP A 88 15.94 -26.13 -15.97
C TRP A 88 17.21 -26.75 -16.57
N GLY A 89 17.84 -27.66 -15.82
CA GLY A 89 19.07 -28.35 -16.21
C GLY A 89 20.33 -27.48 -16.23
N ARG A 90 20.23 -26.15 -16.05
CA ARG A 90 21.36 -25.22 -16.08
C ARG A 90 21.86 -24.82 -14.69
N VAL A 91 20.96 -24.80 -13.71
CA VAL A 91 21.22 -24.42 -12.33
C VAL A 91 20.31 -25.19 -11.39
N GLN A 92 20.77 -25.44 -10.16
CA GLN A 92 19.92 -26.03 -9.12
C GLN A 92 18.82 -25.04 -8.73
N GLN A 93 17.59 -25.52 -8.50
CA GLN A 93 16.46 -24.66 -8.18
C GLN A 93 15.70 -25.19 -6.96
N LEU A 94 15.35 -24.29 -6.04
CA LEU A 94 14.44 -24.55 -4.95
C LEU A 94 13.31 -23.52 -5.03
N LEU A 95 12.08 -23.99 -5.27
CA LEU A 95 10.89 -23.15 -5.28
C LEU A 95 10.12 -23.35 -3.97
N ILE A 96 9.94 -22.29 -3.20
CA ILE A 96 9.10 -22.26 -1.99
C ILE A 96 7.72 -21.78 -2.40
N ASP A 97 6.76 -22.71 -2.42
CA ASP A 97 5.41 -22.56 -2.93
C ASP A 97 4.43 -22.40 -1.76
N VAL A 98 3.93 -21.20 -1.53
CA VAL A 98 3.04 -20.90 -0.39
C VAL A 98 1.61 -21.38 -0.63
N ASP A 99 1.17 -21.38 -1.89
CA ASP A 99 -0.22 -21.60 -2.29
C ASP A 99 -0.43 -22.94 -3.03
N GLY A 100 0.63 -23.70 -3.31
CA GLY A 100 0.58 -25.04 -3.92
C GLY A 100 0.38 -25.03 -5.45
N GLU A 101 0.65 -23.90 -6.11
CA GLU A 101 0.38 -23.70 -7.54
C GLU A 101 1.39 -24.38 -8.47
N PHE A 102 2.58 -24.76 -7.97
CA PHE A 102 3.74 -25.15 -8.79
C PHE A 102 4.02 -26.65 -8.86
N SER A 103 3.35 -27.47 -8.05
CA SER A 103 3.53 -28.94 -8.04
C SER A 103 3.40 -29.61 -9.42
N THR A 104 2.64 -29.03 -10.35
CA THR A 104 2.49 -29.52 -11.74
C THR A 104 3.76 -29.42 -12.59
N ILE A 105 4.79 -28.68 -12.15
CA ILE A 105 6.08 -28.66 -12.85
C ILE A 105 6.69 -30.07 -12.90
N ALA A 106 6.47 -30.87 -11.86
CA ALA A 106 6.96 -32.25 -11.77
C ALA A 106 6.34 -33.21 -12.81
N GLU A 107 5.26 -32.80 -13.49
CA GLU A 107 4.67 -33.60 -14.58
C GLU A 107 5.56 -33.64 -15.83
N LYS A 108 6.45 -32.65 -16.01
CA LYS A 108 7.37 -32.57 -17.16
C LYS A 108 8.84 -32.55 -16.80
N PHE A 109 9.18 -32.02 -15.63
CA PHE A 109 10.55 -31.86 -15.18
C PHE A 109 10.82 -32.79 -14.00
N ASP A 110 12.00 -33.41 -13.96
CA ASP A 110 12.41 -34.33 -12.88
C ASP A 110 12.78 -33.56 -11.59
N VAL A 111 11.79 -32.86 -11.03
CA VAL A 111 11.90 -32.02 -9.83
C VAL A 111 11.20 -32.71 -8.67
N ALA A 112 11.85 -32.74 -7.51
CA ALA A 112 11.26 -33.31 -6.31
C ALA A 112 10.17 -32.38 -5.76
N VAL A 113 8.95 -32.90 -5.53
CA VAL A 113 7.91 -32.17 -4.79
C VAL A 113 7.94 -32.65 -3.34
N VAL A 114 8.29 -31.74 -2.43
CA VAL A 114 8.42 -32.01 -0.99
C VAL A 114 7.31 -31.26 -0.27
N LYS A 115 6.48 -31.96 0.50
CA LYS A 115 5.40 -31.32 1.25
C LYS A 115 5.91 -30.76 2.57
N ALA A 116 5.22 -29.75 3.11
CA ALA A 116 5.53 -29.21 4.43
C ALA A 116 5.58 -30.28 5.53
N ALA A 117 4.65 -31.24 5.52
CA ALA A 117 4.62 -32.35 6.48
C ALA A 117 5.89 -33.23 6.43
N ASP A 118 6.46 -33.45 5.24
CA ASP A 118 7.72 -34.19 5.10
C ASP A 118 8.88 -33.43 5.73
N VAL A 119 8.92 -32.10 5.51
CA VAL A 119 9.96 -31.23 6.09
C VAL A 119 9.80 -31.09 7.60
N GLN A 120 8.58 -31.01 8.13
CA GLN A 120 8.34 -31.01 9.58
C GLN A 120 8.85 -32.29 10.23
N ARG A 121 8.65 -33.45 9.59
CA ARG A 121 9.10 -34.74 10.11
C ARG A 121 10.64 -34.84 10.19
N ILE A 122 11.37 -34.28 9.24
CA ILE A 122 12.85 -34.37 9.18
C ILE A 122 13.57 -33.14 9.74
N GLY A 123 12.87 -32.00 9.86
CA GLY A 123 13.41 -30.69 10.20
C GLY A 123 13.87 -29.88 8.98
N GLY A 124 13.51 -28.59 8.93
CA GLY A 124 13.88 -27.69 7.84
C GLY A 124 15.39 -27.53 7.65
N GLU A 125 16.16 -27.54 8.75
CA GLU A 125 17.62 -27.45 8.73
C GLU A 125 18.26 -28.70 8.09
N ALA A 126 17.72 -29.88 8.41
CA ALA A 126 18.16 -31.15 7.82
C ALA A 126 17.87 -31.18 6.33
N PHE A 127 16.68 -30.72 5.92
CA PHE A 127 16.32 -30.59 4.51
C PHE A 127 17.24 -29.62 3.76
N GLY A 128 17.53 -28.45 4.33
CA GLY A 128 18.44 -27.46 3.72
C GLY A 128 19.86 -27.99 3.52
N ARG A 129 20.41 -28.73 4.49
CA ARG A 129 21.69 -29.44 4.32
C ARG A 129 21.62 -30.53 3.27
N HIS A 130 20.54 -31.30 3.27
CA HIS A 130 20.35 -32.41 2.34
C HIS A 130 20.30 -31.93 0.89
N ILE A 131 19.51 -30.89 0.58
CA ILE A 131 19.38 -30.39 -0.79
C ILE A 131 20.68 -29.74 -1.29
N ARG A 132 21.46 -29.09 -0.40
CA ARG A 132 22.78 -28.54 -0.75
C ARG A 132 23.80 -29.62 -1.09
N ARG A 133 23.77 -30.75 -0.38
CA ARG A 133 24.67 -31.90 -0.62
C ARG A 133 24.32 -32.65 -1.90
N ASN A 134 23.04 -32.92 -2.12
CA ASN A 134 22.59 -33.81 -3.21
C ASN A 134 22.29 -33.07 -4.51
N ARG A 135 22.22 -31.73 -4.48
CA ARG A 135 22.18 -30.86 -5.67
C ARG A 135 21.00 -31.06 -6.63
N TYR A 136 19.96 -31.77 -6.24
CA TYR A 136 18.72 -31.87 -7.01
C TYR A 136 17.86 -30.61 -6.84
N SER A 137 16.98 -30.36 -7.80
CA SER A 137 15.99 -29.27 -7.74
C SER A 137 14.73 -29.74 -7.02
N ALA A 138 14.10 -28.85 -6.25
CA ALA A 138 12.89 -29.18 -5.50
C ALA A 138 11.85 -28.07 -5.49
N ILE A 139 10.59 -28.45 -5.28
CA ILE A 139 9.47 -27.59 -4.95
C ILE A 139 9.06 -27.95 -3.53
N LEU A 140 9.11 -26.97 -2.63
CA LEU A 140 8.60 -27.08 -1.28
C LEU A 140 7.17 -26.54 -1.26
N ASP A 141 6.20 -27.44 -1.19
CA ASP A 141 4.78 -27.12 -1.11
C ASP A 141 4.38 -26.87 0.35
N LEU A 142 3.97 -25.64 0.64
CA LEU A 142 3.56 -25.15 1.95
C LEU A 142 2.04 -24.92 2.06
N SER A 143 1.25 -25.27 1.04
CA SER A 143 -0.20 -24.99 1.01
C SER A 143 -0.93 -25.54 2.23
N ASP A 144 -0.53 -26.74 2.68
CA ASP A 144 -1.17 -27.48 3.76
C ASP A 144 -0.61 -27.14 5.16
N ALA A 145 0.41 -26.28 5.25
CA ALA A 145 1.00 -25.87 6.52
C ALA A 145 0.26 -24.69 7.16
N THR A 146 0.20 -24.67 8.50
CA THR A 146 -0.27 -23.50 9.25
C THR A 146 0.65 -22.30 9.07
N THR A 147 0.18 -21.07 9.30
CA THR A 147 1.04 -19.88 9.15
C THR A 147 2.32 -19.98 9.99
N GLU A 148 2.23 -20.38 11.26
CA GLU A 148 3.40 -20.53 12.14
C GLU A 148 4.38 -21.58 11.58
N ASP A 149 3.88 -22.74 11.14
CA ASP A 149 4.70 -23.80 10.56
C ASP A 149 5.44 -23.35 9.30
N ARG A 150 4.76 -22.61 8.41
CA ARG A 150 5.39 -22.03 7.21
C ARG A 150 6.60 -21.19 7.59
N PHE A 151 6.48 -20.35 8.62
CA PHE A 151 7.56 -19.50 9.07
C PHE A 151 8.72 -20.29 9.67
N VAL A 152 8.44 -21.28 10.52
CA VAL A 152 9.47 -22.12 11.15
C VAL A 152 10.23 -22.92 10.09
N ILE A 153 9.52 -23.61 9.20
CA ILE A 153 10.11 -24.41 8.11
C ILE A 153 11.02 -23.53 7.25
N VAL A 154 10.53 -22.37 6.80
CA VAL A 154 11.29 -21.46 5.93
C VAL A 154 12.49 -20.86 6.66
N ALA A 155 12.34 -20.48 7.94
CA ALA A 155 13.45 -19.98 8.74
C ALA A 155 14.59 -21.01 8.82
N ASP A 156 14.27 -22.25 9.19
CA ASP A 156 15.25 -23.31 9.36
C ASP A 156 15.91 -23.70 8.03
N LEU A 157 15.10 -23.90 7.00
CA LEU A 157 15.56 -24.24 5.65
C LEU A 157 16.50 -23.18 5.11
N VAL A 158 16.07 -21.92 5.06
CA VAL A 158 16.84 -20.84 4.45
C VAL A 158 18.12 -20.56 5.25
N THR A 159 18.06 -20.64 6.58
CA THR A 159 19.25 -20.55 7.43
C THR A 159 20.27 -21.64 7.06
N ALA A 160 19.84 -22.89 6.94
CA ALA A 160 20.72 -24.01 6.58
C ALA A 160 21.31 -23.88 5.16
N LEU A 161 20.54 -23.36 4.18
CA LEU A 161 21.07 -23.08 2.84
C LEU A 161 22.20 -22.04 2.90
N VAL A 162 21.97 -20.98 3.67
CA VAL A 162 22.89 -19.86 3.84
C VAL A 162 24.12 -20.25 4.65
N GLU A 163 23.99 -21.12 5.65
CA GLU A 163 25.07 -21.54 6.55
C GLU A 163 25.78 -22.83 6.11
N ALA A 164 25.43 -23.35 4.94
CA ALA A 164 26.14 -24.48 4.34
C ALA A 164 27.66 -24.21 4.27
N PRO A 165 28.51 -25.23 4.47
CA PRO A 165 29.95 -25.08 4.40
C PRO A 165 30.41 -24.79 2.96
N ALA A 166 31.61 -24.21 2.80
CA ALA A 166 32.07 -23.63 1.54
C ALA A 166 32.17 -24.64 0.39
N GLU A 167 32.41 -25.91 0.70
CA GLU A 167 32.47 -27.01 -0.26
C GLU A 167 31.13 -27.26 -0.96
N LEU A 168 30.03 -26.76 -0.38
CA LEU A 168 28.67 -26.89 -0.91
C LEU A 168 28.15 -25.61 -1.56
N TRP A 169 28.98 -24.57 -1.75
CA TRP A 169 28.58 -23.27 -2.33
C TRP A 169 28.39 -23.30 -3.85
N PHE A 170 27.63 -24.27 -4.35
CA PHE A 170 27.22 -24.34 -5.74
C PHE A 170 26.08 -23.34 -6.03
N PRO A 171 25.96 -22.82 -7.26
CA PRO A 171 24.86 -21.96 -7.66
C PRO A 171 23.49 -22.62 -7.51
N MET A 172 22.57 -21.95 -6.82
CA MET A 172 21.18 -22.35 -6.61
C MET A 172 20.27 -21.12 -6.74
N LEU A 173 19.21 -21.23 -7.54
CA LEU A 173 18.10 -20.29 -7.52
C LEU A 173 17.15 -20.66 -6.39
N VAL A 174 16.86 -19.70 -5.50
CA VAL A 174 15.86 -19.85 -4.44
C VAL A 174 14.69 -18.96 -4.82
N LEU A 175 13.66 -19.57 -5.41
CA LEU A 175 12.43 -18.91 -5.86
C LEU A 175 11.42 -18.93 -4.71
N ILE A 176 10.86 -17.78 -4.37
CA ILE A 176 9.93 -17.65 -3.24
C ILE A 176 8.67 -16.96 -3.74
N ASP A 177 7.56 -17.70 -3.76
CA ASP A 177 6.27 -17.14 -4.13
C ASP A 177 5.59 -16.44 -2.95
N GLU A 178 4.72 -15.48 -3.27
CA GLU A 178 3.94 -14.65 -2.34
C GLU A 178 4.72 -14.25 -1.07
N THR A 179 5.93 -13.71 -1.28
CA THR A 179 6.95 -13.42 -0.25
C THR A 179 6.41 -12.56 0.91
N GLN A 180 5.41 -11.72 0.70
CA GLN A 180 4.79 -10.93 1.78
C GLN A 180 4.14 -11.80 2.86
N SER A 181 3.74 -13.03 2.54
CA SER A 181 3.18 -13.99 3.51
C SER A 181 4.24 -14.52 4.48
N LEU A 182 5.48 -14.69 4.02
CA LEU A 182 6.62 -15.21 4.80
C LEU A 182 7.50 -14.10 5.40
N ALA A 183 7.43 -12.89 4.83
CA ALA A 183 8.19 -11.73 5.26
C ALA A 183 7.31 -10.46 5.34
N PRO A 184 6.25 -10.45 6.17
CA PRO A 184 5.39 -9.30 6.30
C PRO A 184 6.12 -8.14 6.99
N ARG A 185 5.93 -6.92 6.48
CA ARG A 185 6.45 -5.69 7.07
C ARG A 185 5.75 -5.36 8.39
N TYR A 186 4.48 -5.68 8.48
CA TYR A 186 3.63 -5.42 9.64
C TYR A 186 3.36 -6.71 10.38
N ASP A 187 3.00 -6.60 11.66
CA ASP A 187 2.61 -7.74 12.47
C ASP A 187 1.26 -8.29 11.95
N PRO A 188 1.21 -9.52 11.43
CA PRO A 188 -0.05 -10.11 10.97
C PRO A 188 -0.95 -10.55 12.14
N GLY A 189 -0.40 -10.73 13.34
CA GLY A 189 -1.12 -11.08 14.57
C GLY A 189 -1.36 -12.57 14.79
N ASP A 190 -1.00 -13.42 13.82
CA ASP A 190 -1.19 -14.88 13.81
C ASP A 190 0.13 -15.67 13.91
N VAL A 191 1.27 -14.99 14.07
CA VAL A 191 2.61 -15.58 14.18
C VAL A 191 3.37 -14.97 15.35
N GLU A 192 4.14 -15.79 16.08
CA GLU A 192 4.98 -15.29 17.17
C GLU A 192 6.00 -14.25 16.67
N VAL A 193 6.21 -13.19 17.45
CA VAL A 193 7.11 -12.08 17.09
C VAL A 193 8.54 -12.56 16.82
N GLU A 194 9.06 -13.51 17.62
CA GLU A 194 10.41 -14.04 17.45
C GLU A 194 10.52 -14.95 16.22
N THR A 195 9.55 -15.84 16.00
CA THR A 195 9.44 -16.64 14.76
C THR A 195 9.43 -15.74 13.52
N ARG A 196 8.57 -14.71 13.50
CA ARG A 196 8.51 -13.73 12.40
C ARG A 196 9.87 -13.07 12.14
N LYS A 197 10.52 -12.56 13.19
CA LYS A 197 11.83 -11.90 13.06
C LYS A 197 12.88 -12.87 12.54
N ARG A 198 12.87 -14.11 13.01
CA ARG A 198 13.79 -15.18 12.59
C ARG A 198 13.63 -15.47 11.09
N THR A 199 12.42 -15.67 10.61
CA THR A 199 12.14 -15.93 9.18
C THR A 199 12.55 -14.75 8.29
N ILE A 200 12.18 -13.51 8.68
CA ILE A 200 12.58 -12.30 7.94
C ILE A 200 14.10 -12.17 7.87
N ARG A 201 14.81 -12.47 8.97
CA ARG A 201 16.26 -12.44 9.02
C ARG A 201 16.88 -13.50 8.11
N ALA A 202 16.39 -14.74 8.16
CA ALA A 202 16.88 -15.82 7.30
C ALA A 202 16.73 -15.46 5.82
N LEU A 203 15.56 -14.95 5.41
CA LEU A 203 15.30 -14.48 4.05
C LEU A 203 16.21 -13.30 3.68
N ALA A 204 16.36 -12.29 4.54
CA ALA A 204 17.25 -11.17 4.29
C ALA A 204 18.73 -11.60 4.17
N ASP A 205 19.15 -12.62 4.93
CA ASP A 205 20.48 -13.20 4.86
C ASP A 205 20.71 -13.95 3.54
N ALA A 206 19.72 -14.68 3.03
CA ALA A 206 19.78 -15.26 1.69
C ALA A 206 19.92 -14.19 0.61
N MET A 207 19.24 -13.05 0.75
CA MET A 207 19.33 -11.92 -0.19
C MET A 207 20.64 -11.12 -0.09
N THR A 208 21.35 -11.20 1.03
CA THR A 208 22.58 -10.43 1.27
C THR A 208 23.83 -11.31 1.25
N ARG A 209 23.98 -12.19 2.25
CA ARG A 209 25.12 -13.09 2.42
C ARG A 209 25.07 -14.24 1.41
N GLY A 210 23.86 -14.70 1.06
CA GLY A 210 23.64 -15.82 0.16
C GLY A 210 24.32 -15.68 -1.20
N ARG A 211 24.44 -14.46 -1.75
CA ARG A 211 25.17 -14.19 -3.00
C ARG A 211 26.57 -14.80 -3.01
N LYS A 212 27.36 -14.55 -1.96
CA LYS A 212 28.75 -15.04 -1.85
C LYS A 212 28.82 -16.55 -1.62
N ARG A 213 27.68 -17.20 -1.40
CA ARG A 213 27.53 -18.63 -1.07
C ARG A 213 26.80 -19.41 -2.16
N GLY A 214 26.67 -18.82 -3.35
CA GLY A 214 26.01 -19.44 -4.51
C GLY A 214 24.48 -19.36 -4.48
N LEU A 215 23.86 -18.61 -3.57
CA LEU A 215 22.40 -18.46 -3.53
C LEU A 215 21.94 -17.22 -4.30
N ALA A 216 20.99 -17.43 -5.21
CA ALA A 216 20.35 -16.41 -6.00
C ALA A 216 18.86 -16.34 -5.63
N GLY A 217 18.52 -15.42 -4.73
CA GLY A 217 17.12 -15.22 -4.34
C GLY A 217 16.29 -14.57 -5.46
N ILE A 218 15.16 -15.18 -5.78
CA ILE A 218 14.12 -14.63 -6.64
C ILE A 218 12.86 -14.52 -5.79
N VAL A 219 12.43 -13.30 -5.49
CA VAL A 219 11.27 -13.04 -4.62
C VAL A 219 10.11 -12.53 -5.46
N ALA A 220 8.99 -13.25 -5.44
CA ALA A 220 7.74 -12.81 -6.03
C ALA A 220 6.80 -12.34 -4.92
N THR A 221 6.15 -11.19 -5.11
CA THR A 221 5.16 -10.67 -4.17
C THR A 221 4.02 -9.98 -4.90
N SER A 222 2.84 -9.99 -4.30
CA SER A 222 1.70 -9.20 -4.75
C SER A 222 1.58 -7.84 -4.07
N ARG A 223 2.18 -7.68 -2.88
CA ARG A 223 2.08 -6.50 -2.03
C ARG A 223 3.47 -6.02 -1.61
N ILE A 224 4.22 -5.47 -2.55
CA ILE A 224 5.55 -4.90 -2.30
C ILE A 224 5.57 -3.90 -1.13
N ALA A 225 4.50 -3.12 -0.91
CA ALA A 225 4.38 -2.18 0.20
C ALA A 225 4.28 -2.86 1.56
N GLU A 226 3.70 -4.06 1.62
CA GLU A 226 3.53 -4.87 2.83
C GLU A 226 4.65 -5.90 3.00
N THR A 227 5.59 -5.99 2.06
CA THR A 227 6.77 -6.85 2.19
C THR A 227 7.91 -6.16 2.93
N SER A 228 8.59 -6.94 3.78
CA SER A 228 9.72 -6.51 4.61
C SER A 228 10.88 -5.96 3.78
N THR A 229 11.28 -4.72 4.06
CA THR A 229 12.32 -4.00 3.30
C THR A 229 13.66 -4.73 3.23
N PRO A 230 14.18 -5.35 4.32
CA PRO A 230 15.43 -6.10 4.27
C PRO A 230 15.47 -7.21 3.21
N VAL A 231 14.32 -7.80 2.87
CA VAL A 231 14.22 -8.87 1.86
C VAL A 231 14.20 -8.28 0.44
N ILE A 232 13.38 -7.24 0.21
CA ILE A 232 13.13 -6.73 -1.15
C ILE A 232 14.02 -5.56 -1.60
N ALA A 233 14.88 -5.03 -0.72
CA ALA A 233 15.88 -4.02 -1.10
C ALA A 233 17.16 -4.63 -1.71
N LYS A 234 17.30 -5.96 -1.62
CA LYS A 234 18.35 -6.86 -2.13
C LYS A 234 18.53 -6.85 -3.66
N PRO A 235 17.44 -7.13 -4.37
CA PRO A 235 17.50 -7.34 -5.81
C PRO A 235 17.95 -6.12 -6.58
N THR A 236 18.91 -6.32 -7.48
CA THR A 236 19.31 -5.32 -8.48
C THR A 236 18.56 -5.50 -9.80
N ASN A 237 17.90 -6.64 -9.98
CA ASN A 237 17.00 -6.90 -11.09
C ASN A 237 15.56 -6.86 -10.57
N ILE A 238 14.70 -6.14 -11.27
CA ILE A 238 13.34 -5.85 -10.84
C ILE A 238 12.41 -6.03 -12.04
N ILE A 239 11.31 -6.74 -11.82
CA ILE A 239 10.22 -6.91 -12.76
C ILE A 239 8.94 -6.48 -12.06
N VAL A 240 8.17 -5.61 -12.71
CA VAL A 240 6.89 -5.13 -12.20
C VAL A 240 5.81 -5.34 -13.24
N GLY A 241 4.77 -6.08 -12.88
CA GLY A 241 3.54 -6.24 -13.65
C GLY A 241 2.46 -5.26 -13.19
N ARG A 242 1.22 -5.50 -13.64
CA ARG A 242 0.07 -4.67 -13.31
C ARG A 242 -0.04 -4.42 -11.80
N THR A 243 -0.06 -3.15 -11.39
CA THR A 243 -0.14 -2.73 -9.98
C THR A 243 -1.23 -1.68 -9.77
N ILE A 244 -2.13 -1.91 -8.81
CA ILE A 244 -3.37 -1.11 -8.66
C ILE A 244 -3.44 -0.33 -7.34
N PHE A 245 -2.85 -0.82 -6.25
CA PHE A 245 -2.95 -0.12 -4.96
C PHE A 245 -1.92 1.01 -4.89
N ASP A 246 -2.31 2.20 -4.41
CA ASP A 246 -1.45 3.39 -4.46
C ASP A 246 -0.10 3.19 -3.76
N ARG A 247 -0.09 2.52 -2.59
CA ARG A 247 1.15 2.22 -1.86
C ARG A 247 2.07 1.28 -2.61
N ASP A 248 1.49 0.26 -3.25
CA ASP A 248 2.25 -0.70 -4.05
C ASP A 248 2.74 -0.05 -5.35
N LEU A 249 1.95 0.83 -5.95
CA LEU A 249 2.27 1.59 -7.15
C LEU A 249 3.42 2.57 -6.94
N GLU A 250 3.38 3.32 -5.83
CA GLU A 250 4.45 4.24 -5.43
C GLU A 250 5.75 3.45 -5.21
N ARG A 251 5.70 2.41 -4.38
CA ARG A 251 6.89 1.61 -4.08
C ARG A 251 7.43 0.85 -5.29
N ALA A 252 6.57 0.34 -6.16
CA ALA A 252 6.97 -0.27 -7.43
C ALA A 252 7.59 0.74 -8.39
N GLY A 253 7.06 1.97 -8.43
CA GLY A 253 7.64 3.08 -9.18
C GLY A 253 9.03 3.47 -8.69
N ASP A 254 9.21 3.56 -7.37
CA ASP A 254 10.48 3.91 -6.74
C ASP A 254 11.58 2.89 -7.11
N VAL A 255 11.29 1.59 -7.02
CA VAL A 255 12.27 0.55 -7.34
C VAL A 255 12.60 0.52 -8.84
N LEU A 256 11.66 0.88 -9.72
CA LEU A 256 11.91 1.04 -11.17
C LEU A 256 12.65 2.35 -11.53
N GLY A 257 12.91 3.23 -10.56
CA GLY A 257 13.49 4.55 -10.79
C GLY A 257 12.58 5.47 -11.60
N PHE A 258 11.26 5.37 -11.43
CA PHE A 258 10.31 6.33 -11.99
C PHE A 258 10.32 7.62 -11.18
N THR A 259 10.31 8.77 -11.86
CA THR A 259 10.04 10.06 -11.20
C THR A 259 8.56 10.14 -10.81
N SER A 260 8.25 10.91 -9.76
CA SER A 260 6.90 10.97 -9.17
C SER A 260 5.82 11.23 -10.22
N GLY A 261 4.88 10.28 -10.37
CA GLY A 261 3.77 10.36 -11.32
C GLY A 261 3.84 9.44 -12.54
N HIS A 262 5.03 8.97 -12.93
CA HIS A 262 5.20 8.06 -14.08
C HIS A 262 4.80 6.61 -13.78
N SER A 263 4.66 6.24 -12.51
CA SER A 263 4.21 4.90 -12.09
C SER A 263 2.77 4.58 -12.50
N ARG A 264 1.95 5.57 -12.88
CA ARG A 264 0.57 5.36 -13.36
C ARG A 264 0.48 4.38 -14.53
N ALA A 265 1.50 4.30 -15.38
CA ALA A 265 1.55 3.36 -16.49
C ALA A 265 1.54 1.89 -16.03
N LEU A 266 1.94 1.59 -14.79
CA LEU A 266 1.86 0.24 -14.21
C LEU A 266 0.41 -0.21 -13.96
N ARG A 267 -0.57 0.72 -13.91
CA ARG A 267 -1.99 0.37 -13.76
C ARG A 267 -2.60 -0.20 -15.02
N THR A 268 -2.04 0.16 -16.18
CA THR A 268 -2.58 -0.15 -17.51
C THR A 268 -1.82 -1.27 -18.21
N LEU A 269 -0.83 -1.89 -17.55
CA LEU A 269 -0.20 -3.12 -18.05
C LEU A 269 -1.24 -4.23 -18.15
N SER A 270 -1.22 -4.96 -19.26
CA SER A 270 -2.08 -6.14 -19.42
C SER A 270 -1.58 -7.29 -18.54
N ASP A 271 -2.42 -8.28 -18.28
CA ASP A 271 -2.00 -9.48 -17.55
C ASP A 271 -0.90 -10.21 -18.33
N GLY A 272 0.16 -10.65 -17.65
CA GLY A 272 1.36 -11.24 -18.26
C GLY A 272 2.27 -10.22 -18.95
N GLU A 273 1.99 -8.92 -18.85
CA GLU A 273 2.86 -7.85 -19.32
C GLU A 273 3.60 -7.20 -18.16
N PHE A 274 4.89 -6.95 -18.36
CA PHE A 274 5.81 -6.52 -17.32
C PHE A 274 6.73 -5.41 -17.80
N ILE A 275 7.25 -4.64 -16.85
CA ILE A 275 8.39 -3.75 -17.02
C ILE A 275 9.55 -4.29 -16.20
N GLY A 276 10.64 -4.64 -16.88
CA GLY A 276 11.88 -5.14 -16.28
C GLY A 276 13.02 -4.13 -16.35
N ILE A 277 13.85 -4.09 -15.32
CA ILE A 277 15.10 -3.32 -15.27
C ILE A 277 16.14 -4.08 -14.44
N GLY A 278 17.40 -4.00 -14.84
CA GLY A 278 18.51 -4.51 -14.03
C GLY A 278 19.70 -4.95 -14.88
N PRO A 279 20.86 -5.16 -14.25
CA PRO A 279 22.08 -5.55 -14.95
C PRO A 279 21.99 -6.90 -15.66
N ALA A 280 21.10 -7.81 -15.22
CA ALA A 280 20.89 -9.12 -15.83
C ALA A 280 20.13 -9.04 -17.17
N PHE A 281 19.33 -8.00 -17.40
CA PHE A 281 18.59 -7.84 -18.64
C PHE A 281 19.54 -7.66 -19.83
N ASN A 282 19.18 -8.25 -20.96
CA ASN A 282 19.89 -8.07 -22.21
C ASN A 282 19.70 -6.66 -22.81
N ILE A 283 18.62 -5.98 -22.42
CA ILE A 283 18.28 -4.61 -22.81
C ILE A 283 18.73 -3.64 -21.72
N ALA A 284 19.44 -2.58 -22.10
CA ALA A 284 19.82 -1.52 -21.17
C ALA A 284 18.61 -0.67 -20.74
N GLY A 285 18.45 -0.45 -19.44
CA GLY A 285 17.37 0.34 -18.87
C GLY A 285 16.05 -0.44 -18.74
N ARG A 286 14.93 0.28 -18.75
CA ARG A 286 13.60 -0.32 -18.61
C ARG A 286 13.14 -0.93 -19.92
N SER A 287 12.73 -2.20 -19.87
CA SER A 287 12.15 -2.93 -20.99
C SER A 287 10.73 -3.36 -20.65
N ARG A 288 9.76 -3.01 -21.50
CA ARG A 288 8.39 -3.53 -21.42
C ARG A 288 8.31 -4.80 -22.26
N PHE A 289 7.78 -5.87 -21.70
CA PHE A 289 7.70 -7.16 -22.39
C PHE A 289 6.46 -7.96 -21.96
N LYS A 290 5.98 -8.80 -22.87
CA LYS A 290 5.00 -9.85 -22.59
C LYS A 290 5.76 -11.12 -22.23
N ALA A 291 5.42 -11.73 -21.09
CA ALA A 291 5.98 -13.02 -20.71
C ALA A 291 5.62 -14.08 -21.76
N GLY A 292 6.58 -14.91 -22.16
CA GLY A 292 6.33 -16.02 -23.07
C GLY A 292 5.49 -17.13 -22.43
N GLY A 293 5.04 -18.09 -23.24
CA GLY A 293 4.30 -19.25 -22.75
C GLY A 293 5.11 -20.14 -21.79
N VAL A 294 4.41 -21.02 -21.08
CA VAL A 294 4.97 -22.08 -20.23
C VAL A 294 4.61 -23.44 -20.79
N GLU A 295 5.41 -24.44 -20.51
CA GLU A 295 5.18 -25.81 -20.97
C GLU A 295 4.24 -26.59 -20.05
N THR A 296 4.31 -26.31 -18.74
CA THR A 296 3.54 -27.02 -17.71
C THR A 296 2.22 -26.31 -17.42
N ARG A 297 1.20 -27.07 -17.01
CA ARG A 297 -0.14 -26.54 -16.74
C ARG A 297 -0.17 -25.77 -15.42
N HIS A 298 -1.00 -24.73 -15.35
CA HIS A 298 -1.29 -24.02 -14.11
C HIS A 298 -2.50 -24.64 -13.40
N LYS A 299 -2.39 -24.99 -12.11
CA LYS A 299 -3.54 -25.46 -11.31
C LYS A 299 -4.54 -24.35 -10.99
N GLY A 300 -4.08 -23.11 -10.88
CA GLY A 300 -4.87 -21.96 -10.44
C GLY A 300 -5.64 -21.22 -11.54
N GLU A 301 -6.14 -21.89 -12.59
CA GLU A 301 -7.24 -21.26 -13.34
C GLU A 301 -8.39 -21.05 -12.35
N ALA A 302 -8.88 -19.81 -12.25
CA ALA A 302 -10.06 -19.52 -11.43
C ALA A 302 -11.17 -20.51 -11.81
N PRO A 303 -11.95 -21.04 -10.84
CA PRO A 303 -13.01 -21.99 -11.12
C PRO A 303 -13.86 -21.48 -12.27
N LYS A 304 -14.04 -22.30 -13.31
CA LYS A 304 -14.91 -21.93 -14.42
C LYS A 304 -16.30 -21.66 -13.84
N ILE A 305 -16.87 -20.52 -14.24
CA ILE A 305 -18.23 -20.17 -13.84
C ILE A 305 -19.16 -21.16 -14.53
N GLU A 306 -19.56 -22.19 -13.79
CA GLU A 306 -20.58 -23.14 -14.20
C GLU A 306 -21.88 -22.83 -13.44
N ALA A 307 -23.01 -23.01 -14.12
CA ALA A 307 -24.30 -22.87 -13.45
C ALA A 307 -24.36 -23.93 -12.33
N PRO A 308 -24.71 -23.54 -11.09
CA PRO A 308 -24.89 -24.52 -10.03
C PRO A 308 -25.97 -25.52 -10.46
N PRO A 309 -25.85 -26.79 -10.06
CA PRO A 309 -26.92 -27.75 -10.30
C PRO A 309 -28.23 -27.21 -9.72
N GLN A 310 -29.31 -27.35 -10.48
CA GLN A 310 -30.64 -26.92 -10.06
C GLN A 310 -31.17 -27.90 -9.01
N VAL A 311 -30.80 -27.68 -7.75
CA VAL A 311 -31.31 -28.41 -6.60
C VAL A 311 -32.41 -27.56 -5.96
N SER A 312 -33.60 -28.13 -5.78
CA SER A 312 -34.68 -27.42 -5.09
C SER A 312 -34.31 -27.20 -3.62
N ALA A 313 -34.88 -26.18 -2.98
CA ALA A 313 -34.63 -25.95 -1.55
C ALA A 313 -35.03 -27.15 -0.67
N ALA A 314 -36.07 -27.90 -1.07
CA ALA A 314 -36.50 -29.11 -0.38
C ALA A 314 -35.48 -30.25 -0.54
N ASP A 315 -34.97 -30.45 -1.75
CA ASP A 315 -33.96 -31.48 -2.04
C ASP A 315 -32.63 -31.16 -1.37
N ALA A 316 -32.23 -29.89 -1.31
CA ALA A 316 -31.03 -29.44 -0.60
C ALA A 316 -31.11 -29.72 0.90
N ILE A 317 -32.30 -29.57 1.51
CA ILE A 317 -32.56 -29.91 2.92
C ILE A 317 -32.56 -31.43 3.11
N ALA A 318 -33.11 -32.20 2.16
CA ALA A 318 -33.09 -33.66 2.22
C ALA A 318 -31.65 -34.21 2.09
N MET A 319 -30.81 -33.59 1.26
CA MET A 319 -29.39 -33.93 1.12
C MET A 319 -28.60 -33.70 2.41
N LEU A 320 -28.93 -32.67 3.20
CA LEU A 320 -28.34 -32.44 4.52
C LEU A 320 -28.64 -33.57 5.51
N ALA A 321 -29.80 -34.22 5.39
CA ALA A 321 -30.18 -35.35 6.23
C ALA A 321 -29.52 -36.69 5.80
N GLN A 322 -28.80 -36.71 4.68
CA GLN A 322 -28.07 -37.86 4.16
C GLN A 322 -26.55 -37.76 4.37
N VAL A 323 -26.08 -36.70 5.02
CA VAL A 323 -24.67 -36.58 5.42
C VAL A 323 -24.46 -37.51 6.62
N ASP A 324 -23.70 -38.58 6.44
CA ASP A 324 -23.34 -39.48 7.54
C ASP A 324 -22.69 -38.68 8.68
N ASP A 325 -23.11 -38.96 9.92
CA ASP A 325 -22.46 -38.39 11.10
C ASP A 325 -20.96 -38.70 11.07
N ALA A 326 -20.15 -37.68 11.35
CA ALA A 326 -18.70 -37.77 11.37
C ALA A 326 -18.23 -38.94 12.27
N PRO A 327 -17.11 -39.62 11.95
CA PRO A 327 -16.67 -40.79 12.69
C PRO A 327 -16.49 -40.49 14.19
N GLU A 328 -17.09 -41.35 15.03
CA GLU A 328 -16.99 -41.30 16.50
C GLU A 328 -15.53 -41.34 16.94
N GLY A 329 -15.02 -40.21 17.43
CA GLY A 329 -13.65 -40.10 17.94
C GLY A 329 -13.14 -38.67 18.15
N SER A 330 -13.78 -37.65 17.58
CA SER A 330 -13.48 -36.27 17.94
C SER A 330 -14.26 -35.87 19.20
N GLU A 331 -13.60 -35.85 20.36
CA GLU A 331 -14.16 -35.22 21.55
C GLU A 331 -14.63 -33.79 21.19
N PRO A 332 -15.85 -33.38 21.59
CA PRO A 332 -16.36 -32.06 21.29
C PRO A 332 -15.55 -31.02 22.07
N ALA A 333 -14.63 -30.34 21.38
CA ALA A 333 -14.10 -29.09 21.86
C ALA A 333 -15.29 -28.15 22.09
N GLU A 334 -15.50 -27.69 23.34
CA GLU A 334 -16.57 -26.76 23.70
C GLU A 334 -16.44 -25.44 22.90
N LEU A 335 -16.99 -25.44 21.70
CA LEU A 335 -17.27 -24.24 20.92
C LEU A 335 -18.47 -23.56 21.57
N ARG A 336 -18.18 -22.68 22.54
CA ARG A 336 -19.15 -21.70 23.01
C ARG A 336 -19.46 -20.75 21.85
N VAL A 337 -20.48 -21.10 21.07
CA VAL A 337 -21.09 -20.23 20.07
C VAL A 337 -21.69 -19.03 20.81
N ARG A 338 -20.90 -17.97 20.91
CA ARG A 338 -21.42 -16.65 21.25
C ARG A 338 -22.15 -16.18 20.01
N GLN A 339 -23.49 -16.24 20.02
CA GLN A 339 -24.27 -15.48 19.04
C GLN A 339 -23.98 -13.99 19.22
N VAL A 340 -23.02 -13.49 18.45
CA VAL A 340 -22.82 -12.07 18.25
C VAL A 340 -23.79 -11.70 17.15
N SER A 341 -24.90 -11.05 17.53
CA SER A 341 -25.63 -10.26 16.56
C SER A 341 -24.64 -9.26 15.95
N ARG A 342 -24.33 -9.44 14.65
CA ARG A 342 -23.52 -8.49 13.89
C ARG A 342 -24.33 -7.21 13.68
N THR A 343 -24.42 -6.38 14.70
CA THR A 343 -24.65 -4.94 14.55
C THR A 343 -23.31 -4.26 14.77
N GLY A 344 -22.59 -4.00 13.69
CA GLY A 344 -21.27 -3.36 13.81
C GLY A 344 -20.31 -3.47 12.62
N GLY A 345 -20.79 -3.69 11.39
CA GLY A 345 -20.04 -3.27 10.21
C GLY A 345 -20.57 -1.90 9.79
N ARG A 346 -19.71 -0.89 9.64
CA ARG A 346 -20.09 0.41 9.05
C ARG A 346 -20.32 0.24 7.54
N GLY A 347 -21.38 -0.47 7.18
CA GLY A 347 -21.94 -0.54 5.83
C GLY A 347 -23.33 0.09 5.86
N ILE A 348 -23.65 0.87 4.84
CA ILE A 348 -25.01 1.39 4.65
C ILE A 348 -25.89 0.19 4.26
N ASP A 349 -26.98 -0.02 5.00
CA ASP A 349 -27.95 -1.08 4.71
C ASP A 349 -28.89 -0.61 3.60
N TRP A 350 -28.62 -1.04 2.37
CA TRP A 350 -29.40 -0.65 1.19
C TRP A 350 -30.56 -1.62 0.98
N LEU A 351 -31.78 -1.13 1.11
CA LEU A 351 -32.99 -1.90 0.82
C LEU A 351 -33.33 -1.84 -0.67
N GLN A 352 -34.11 -2.81 -1.16
CA GLN A 352 -34.59 -2.82 -2.55
C GLN A 352 -35.37 -1.55 -2.91
N ALA A 353 -36.10 -0.96 -1.96
CA ALA A 353 -36.79 0.31 -2.14
C ALA A 353 -35.82 1.48 -2.38
N HIS A 354 -34.65 1.48 -1.74
CA HIS A 354 -33.60 2.49 -1.95
C HIS A 354 -32.95 2.33 -3.32
N ASP A 355 -32.71 1.09 -3.74
CA ASP A 355 -32.18 0.80 -5.08
C ASP A 355 -33.15 1.24 -6.18
N LYS A 356 -34.46 1.08 -5.96
CA LYS A 356 -35.49 1.57 -6.90
C LYS A 356 -35.44 3.09 -7.05
N ILE A 357 -35.38 3.83 -5.94
CA ILE A 357 -35.26 5.31 -5.96
C ILE A 357 -34.02 5.76 -6.76
N ILE A 358 -32.89 5.05 -6.59
CA ILE A 358 -31.66 5.35 -7.33
C ILE A 358 -31.80 5.02 -8.82
N ARG A 359 -32.40 3.88 -9.19
CA ARG A 359 -32.64 3.49 -10.59
C ARG A 359 -33.53 4.51 -11.30
N ASP A 360 -34.70 4.80 -10.73
CA ASP A 360 -35.67 5.73 -11.30
C ASP A 360 -35.05 7.13 -11.46
N GLY A 361 -34.29 7.59 -10.46
CA GLY A 361 -33.61 8.88 -10.53
C GLY A 361 -32.50 8.96 -11.58
N TYR A 362 -31.74 7.87 -11.79
CA TYR A 362 -30.70 7.83 -12.83
C TYR A 362 -31.29 7.69 -14.24
N GLU A 363 -32.41 6.99 -14.38
CA GLU A 363 -33.12 6.80 -15.65
C GLU A 363 -33.67 8.12 -16.20
N VAL A 364 -34.23 8.97 -15.32
CA VAL A 364 -34.83 10.27 -15.67
C VAL A 364 -33.82 11.42 -15.56
N GLY A 365 -32.60 11.17 -15.08
CA GLY A 365 -31.54 12.17 -14.97
C GLY A 365 -31.69 13.15 -13.78
N THR A 366 -32.42 12.75 -12.75
CA THR A 366 -32.68 13.52 -11.52
C THR A 366 -31.37 13.92 -10.82
N PRO A 367 -31.22 15.16 -10.34
CA PRO A 367 -30.05 15.58 -9.57
C PRO A 367 -29.82 14.72 -8.31
N LEU A 368 -28.57 14.37 -8.02
CA LEU A 368 -28.21 13.51 -6.87
C LEU A 368 -28.68 14.05 -5.52
N ALA A 369 -28.82 15.37 -5.39
CA ALA A 369 -29.36 16.00 -4.18
C ALA A 369 -30.85 15.65 -3.96
N GLU A 370 -31.61 15.56 -5.04
CA GLU A 370 -33.04 15.24 -5.02
C GLU A 370 -33.27 13.73 -4.84
N ILE A 371 -32.43 12.88 -5.46
CA ILE A 371 -32.37 11.44 -5.14
C ILE A 371 -32.03 11.25 -3.65
N GLY A 372 -31.13 12.06 -3.11
CA GLY A 372 -30.82 12.08 -1.68
C GLY A 372 -32.02 12.47 -0.80
N ALA A 373 -32.83 13.43 -1.22
CA ALA A 373 -34.06 13.80 -0.51
C ALA A 373 -35.12 12.69 -0.54
N GLN A 374 -35.26 11.98 -1.67
CA GLN A 374 -36.16 10.83 -1.80
C GLN A 374 -35.71 9.64 -0.94
N LEU A 375 -34.40 9.37 -0.88
CA LEU A 375 -33.83 8.35 0.02
C LEU A 375 -34.02 8.73 1.49
N ALA A 376 -33.85 10.01 1.83
CA ALA A 376 -34.13 10.53 3.16
C ALA A 376 -35.59 10.34 3.56
N ALA A 377 -36.55 10.59 2.65
CA ALA A 377 -37.97 10.32 2.87
C ALA A 377 -38.25 8.81 3.03
N ALA A 378 -37.48 7.95 2.37
CA ALA A 378 -37.49 6.49 2.54
C ALA A 378 -36.66 6.00 3.75
N GLY A 379 -36.31 6.90 4.68
CA GLY A 379 -35.65 6.58 5.94
C GLY A 379 -34.14 6.37 5.86
N LEU A 380 -33.49 6.66 4.72
CA LEU A 380 -32.07 6.47 4.50
C LEU A 380 -31.33 7.80 4.24
N GLN A 381 -30.56 8.24 5.23
CA GLN A 381 -29.68 9.42 5.11
C GLN A 381 -28.32 9.03 4.56
N VAL A 382 -28.01 9.45 3.34
CA VAL A 382 -26.77 9.13 2.63
C VAL A 382 -26.23 10.34 1.88
N SER A 383 -24.90 10.43 1.78
CA SER A 383 -24.25 11.48 1.01
C SER A 383 -24.42 11.24 -0.50
N THR A 384 -24.32 12.30 -1.30
CA THR A 384 -24.33 12.21 -2.77
C THR A 384 -23.25 11.25 -3.31
N SER A 385 -22.10 11.17 -2.63
CA SER A 385 -21.04 10.20 -2.91
C SER A 385 -21.47 8.75 -2.63
N GLY A 386 -22.23 8.52 -1.56
CA GLY A 386 -22.80 7.21 -1.22
C GLY A 386 -23.84 6.75 -2.24
N ILE A 387 -24.67 7.67 -2.74
CA ILE A 387 -25.64 7.42 -3.80
C ILE A 387 -24.93 7.04 -5.10
N SER A 388 -23.89 7.78 -5.50
CA SER A 388 -23.11 7.48 -6.72
C SER A 388 -22.38 6.13 -6.64
N THR A 389 -21.82 5.80 -5.48
CA THR A 389 -21.18 4.51 -5.25
C THR A 389 -22.19 3.36 -5.37
N ARG A 390 -23.40 3.53 -4.82
CA ARG A 390 -24.46 2.53 -4.94
C ARG A 390 -24.98 2.41 -6.38
N ALA A 391 -25.17 3.53 -7.08
CA ALA A 391 -25.57 3.54 -8.48
C ALA A 391 -24.58 2.78 -9.37
N HIS A 392 -23.27 2.95 -9.15
CA HIS A 392 -22.24 2.19 -9.86
C HIS A 392 -22.30 0.69 -9.53
N ALA A 393 -22.55 0.31 -8.28
CA ALA A 393 -22.75 -1.09 -7.89
C ALA A 393 -24.02 -1.71 -8.51
N LEU A 394 -25.01 -0.88 -8.86
CA LEU A 394 -26.21 -1.26 -9.59
C LEU A 394 -26.04 -1.22 -11.12
N GLY A 395 -24.85 -0.89 -11.63
CA GLY A 395 -24.56 -0.81 -13.07
C GLY A 395 -25.13 0.42 -13.77
N LEU A 396 -25.53 1.45 -13.02
CA LEU A 396 -26.15 2.66 -13.57
C LEU A 396 -25.09 3.68 -13.97
N ILE A 397 -25.23 4.25 -15.17
CA ILE A 397 -24.38 5.31 -15.70
C ILE A 397 -25.23 6.57 -15.81
N SER A 398 -24.73 7.70 -15.30
CA SER A 398 -25.44 8.98 -15.42
C SER A 398 -25.55 9.40 -16.89
N GLN A 399 -26.71 9.89 -17.33
CA GLN A 399 -26.89 10.47 -18.66
C GLN A 399 -25.87 11.60 -18.98
N LYS A 400 -25.42 12.35 -17.95
CA LYS A 400 -24.35 13.37 -18.11
C LYS A 400 -22.97 12.78 -18.44
N ALA A 401 -22.73 11.52 -18.08
CA ALA A 401 -21.53 10.79 -18.46
C ALA A 401 -21.62 10.19 -19.87
N MET A 402 -22.84 10.01 -20.41
CA MET A 402 -23.05 9.61 -21.80
C MET A 402 -22.87 10.76 -22.81
N LEU A 403 -23.12 12.01 -22.38
CA LEU A 403 -22.76 13.20 -23.16
C LEU A 403 -21.25 13.44 -23.05
N GLY A 404 -20.49 12.82 -23.96
CA GLY A 404 -19.07 13.07 -24.15
C GLY A 404 -18.75 14.56 -24.28
N TRP A 405 -17.49 14.93 -24.04
CA TRP A 405 -17.02 16.31 -24.18
C TRP A 405 -17.16 16.79 -25.61
N GLN A 406 -17.79 17.95 -25.80
CA GLN A 406 -17.96 18.57 -27.11
C GLN A 406 -16.78 19.48 -27.47
N PRO A 407 -16.48 19.69 -28.77
CA PRO A 407 -15.41 20.58 -29.21
C PRO A 407 -15.53 22.02 -28.68
N GLU A 408 -16.75 22.52 -28.49
CA GLU A 408 -17.04 23.85 -27.95
C GLU A 408 -16.61 23.95 -26.47
N GLU A 409 -16.79 22.87 -25.70
CA GLU A 409 -16.32 22.79 -24.31
C GLU A 409 -14.79 22.82 -24.25
N ASP A 410 -14.13 22.12 -25.16
CA ASP A 410 -12.67 22.10 -25.25
C ASP A 410 -12.10 23.47 -25.62
N ALA A 411 -12.77 24.20 -26.52
CA ALA A 411 -12.39 25.57 -26.89
C ALA A 411 -12.44 26.52 -25.70
N ILE A 412 -13.51 26.46 -24.89
CA ILE A 412 -13.64 27.23 -23.64
C ILE A 412 -12.51 26.87 -22.67
N LEU A 413 -12.21 25.57 -22.53
CA LEU A 413 -11.12 25.12 -21.66
C LEU A 413 -9.75 25.63 -22.13
N VAL A 414 -9.43 25.53 -23.41
CA VAL A 414 -8.16 25.98 -24.00
C VAL A 414 -7.98 27.49 -23.81
N GLU A 415 -9.02 28.26 -24.10
CA GLU A 415 -9.00 29.72 -23.97
C GLU A 415 -8.82 30.16 -22.51
N GLU A 416 -9.61 29.59 -21.60
CA GLU A 416 -9.65 30.02 -20.20
C GLU A 416 -8.44 29.56 -19.39
N TYR A 417 -7.89 28.38 -19.71
CA TYR A 417 -6.58 27.97 -19.18
C TYR A 417 -5.45 28.84 -19.74
N GLY A 418 -5.56 29.29 -21.01
CA GLY A 418 -4.62 30.25 -21.59
C GLY A 418 -4.62 31.62 -20.91
N LYS A 419 -5.77 32.03 -20.36
CA LYS A 419 -5.97 33.26 -19.57
C LYS A 419 -5.71 33.10 -18.06
N GLU A 420 -5.27 31.92 -17.62
CA GLU A 420 -5.06 31.60 -16.19
C GLU A 420 -6.31 31.78 -15.30
N THR A 421 -7.49 31.57 -15.86
CA THR A 421 -8.75 31.72 -15.13
C THR A 421 -8.90 30.60 -14.09
N ARG A 422 -9.45 30.93 -12.91
CA ARG A 422 -9.62 29.92 -11.85
C ARG A 422 -10.61 28.86 -12.32
N ILE A 423 -10.34 27.59 -12.01
CA ILE A 423 -11.19 26.46 -12.43
C ILE A 423 -12.66 26.65 -12.03
N ILE A 424 -12.94 27.33 -10.90
CA ILE A 424 -14.33 27.59 -10.49
C ILE A 424 -15.04 28.57 -11.43
N ASP A 425 -14.32 29.56 -11.98
CA ASP A 425 -14.87 30.53 -12.93
C ASP A 425 -15.03 29.89 -14.32
N ILE A 426 -14.16 28.94 -14.68
CA ILE A 426 -14.31 28.09 -15.88
C ILE A 426 -15.58 27.24 -15.79
N VAL A 427 -15.86 26.67 -14.62
CA VAL A 427 -17.11 25.92 -14.37
C VAL A 427 -18.34 26.81 -14.55
N THR A 428 -18.29 28.06 -14.10
CA THR A 428 -19.37 29.04 -14.30
C THR A 428 -19.56 29.36 -15.79
N LYS A 429 -18.47 29.63 -16.52
CA LYS A 429 -18.52 29.91 -17.97
C LYS A 429 -19.07 28.73 -18.79
N LEU A 430 -18.71 27.50 -18.44
CA LEU A 430 -19.30 26.32 -19.08
C LEU A 430 -20.81 26.27 -18.84
N ALA A 431 -21.27 26.56 -17.61
CA ALA A 431 -22.69 26.59 -17.29
C ALA A 431 -23.46 27.68 -18.05
N GLU A 432 -22.87 28.86 -18.23
CA GLU A 432 -23.44 29.96 -19.03
C GLU A 432 -23.57 29.59 -20.52
N ASN A 433 -22.68 28.73 -21.03
CA ASN A 433 -22.72 28.22 -22.40
C ASN A 433 -23.56 26.93 -22.52
N GLY A 434 -24.36 26.59 -21.51
CA GLY A 434 -25.27 25.44 -21.54
C GLY A 434 -24.62 24.09 -21.20
N PHE A 435 -23.34 24.07 -20.77
CA PHE A 435 -22.60 22.87 -20.43
C PHE A 435 -22.48 22.65 -18.91
N SER A 436 -23.01 21.53 -18.41
CA SER A 436 -22.97 21.21 -16.98
C SER A 436 -21.77 20.32 -16.62
N ARG A 437 -20.63 20.92 -16.26
CA ARG A 437 -19.40 20.21 -15.87
C ARG A 437 -18.91 20.60 -14.48
N GLY A 438 -18.54 19.61 -13.67
CA GLY A 438 -18.00 19.85 -12.32
C GLY A 438 -16.50 20.18 -12.35
N ARG A 439 -16.00 20.82 -11.29
CA ARG A 439 -14.56 21.19 -11.12
C ARG A 439 -13.59 20.07 -11.48
N VAL A 440 -13.85 18.85 -11.00
CA VAL A 440 -12.98 17.68 -11.24
C VAL A 440 -13.05 17.25 -12.71
N ALA A 441 -14.22 17.34 -13.34
CA ALA A 441 -14.38 17.00 -14.75
C ALA A 441 -13.61 17.97 -15.65
N VAL A 442 -13.74 19.28 -15.40
CA VAL A 442 -12.97 20.34 -16.08
C VAL A 442 -11.46 20.09 -15.93
N GLN A 443 -11.02 19.78 -14.71
CA GLN A 443 -9.62 19.48 -14.44
C GLN A 443 -9.12 18.24 -15.20
N MET A 444 -9.89 17.15 -15.23
CA MET A 444 -9.51 15.94 -15.95
C MET A 444 -9.51 16.15 -17.47
N ARG A 445 -10.44 16.95 -17.99
CA ARG A 445 -10.46 17.27 -19.42
C ARG A 445 -9.29 18.17 -19.83
N ALA A 446 -8.93 19.15 -19.02
CA ALA A 446 -7.74 19.97 -19.25
C ALA A 446 -6.45 19.12 -19.28
N ILE A 447 -6.36 18.06 -18.45
CA ILE A 447 -5.23 17.11 -18.49
C ILE A 447 -5.24 16.33 -19.82
N ALA A 448 -6.41 15.84 -20.22
CA ALA A 448 -6.57 15.07 -21.46
C ALA A 448 -6.24 15.91 -22.71
N LEU A 449 -6.54 17.21 -22.69
CA LEU A 449 -6.19 18.18 -23.74
C LEU A 449 -4.73 18.62 -23.69
N GLY A 450 -3.96 18.23 -22.68
CA GLY A 450 -2.56 18.64 -22.52
C GLY A 450 -2.36 20.12 -22.20
N ILE A 451 -3.43 20.83 -21.83
CA ILE A 451 -3.40 22.28 -21.51
C ILE A 451 -3.11 22.57 -20.04
N THR A 452 -2.99 21.53 -19.21
CA THR A 452 -2.51 21.69 -17.83
C THR A 452 -1.02 21.97 -17.80
N ARG A 453 -0.63 23.17 -17.38
CA ARG A 453 0.74 23.45 -16.93
C ARG A 453 0.94 22.95 -15.50
N ASP A 454 2.21 22.74 -15.13
CA ASP A 454 2.62 22.28 -13.80
C ASP A 454 1.92 23.06 -12.69
N ARG A 455 1.45 22.33 -11.67
CA ARG A 455 0.68 22.81 -10.52
C ARG A 455 0.98 24.26 -10.14
N VAL A 456 0.19 25.20 -10.64
CA VAL A 456 0.29 26.59 -10.24
C VAL A 456 -0.39 26.76 -8.88
N ASN A 457 0.38 26.60 -7.82
CA ASN A 457 0.19 27.35 -6.57
C ASN A 457 1.33 28.37 -6.55
N TYR A 458 1.12 29.56 -7.12
CA TYR A 458 2.14 30.61 -7.05
C TYR A 458 2.26 31.09 -5.60
N TRP A 459 3.43 30.86 -5.02
CA TRP A 459 3.97 31.79 -4.04
C TRP A 459 4.40 33.02 -4.83
N THR A 460 3.81 34.17 -4.56
CA THR A 460 4.26 35.41 -5.19
C THR A 460 5.63 35.81 -4.66
N ASP A 461 6.35 36.68 -5.36
CA ASP A 461 7.67 37.15 -4.89
C ASP A 461 7.57 37.82 -3.52
N ASP A 462 6.49 38.56 -3.28
CA ASP A 462 6.25 39.24 -2.00
C ASP A 462 5.89 38.25 -0.89
N GLU A 463 5.06 37.25 -1.20
CA GLU A 463 4.74 36.17 -0.28
C GLU A 463 5.99 35.34 0.09
N THR A 464 6.83 35.08 -0.90
CA THR A 464 8.10 34.35 -0.77
C THR A 464 9.07 35.10 0.13
N LYS A 465 9.20 36.43 -0.04
CA LYS A 465 10.05 37.28 0.79
C LYS A 465 9.61 37.25 2.26
N ILE A 466 8.31 37.41 2.53
CA ILE A 466 7.76 37.40 3.89
C ILE A 466 8.02 36.04 4.56
N ALA A 467 7.72 34.94 3.85
CA ALA A 467 7.91 33.61 4.39
C ALA A 467 9.40 33.26 4.59
N LEU A 468 10.30 33.63 3.67
CA LEU A 468 11.73 33.41 3.83
C LEU A 468 12.34 34.26 4.94
N ALA A 469 11.94 35.53 5.07
CA ALA A 469 12.41 36.40 6.15
C ALA A 469 12.04 35.82 7.51
N GLY A 470 10.76 35.46 7.72
CA GLY A 470 10.34 34.85 8.97
C GLY A 470 10.98 33.48 9.23
N LEU A 471 11.26 32.69 8.19
CA LEU A 471 11.99 31.43 8.34
C LEU A 471 13.46 31.64 8.75
N ASN A 472 14.14 32.64 8.18
CA ASN A 472 15.53 32.95 8.49
C ASN A 472 15.71 33.62 9.86
N GLU A 473 14.71 34.41 10.30
CA GLU A 473 14.65 35.01 11.63
C GLU A 473 14.27 34.01 12.74
N GLY A 474 13.90 32.78 12.39
CA GLY A 474 13.50 31.75 13.35
C GLY A 474 12.08 31.91 13.91
N LYS A 475 11.23 32.72 13.28
CA LYS A 475 9.82 32.89 13.69
C LYS A 475 9.07 31.57 13.68
N THR A 476 8.13 31.40 14.58
CA THR A 476 7.21 30.25 14.60
C THR A 476 6.35 30.21 13.33
N THR A 477 5.86 29.03 12.97
CA THR A 477 4.97 28.89 11.81
C THR A 477 3.72 29.78 11.93
N ARG A 478 3.27 30.04 13.16
CA ARG A 478 2.11 30.89 13.44
C ARG A 478 2.39 32.37 13.21
N GLU A 479 3.57 32.85 13.59
CA GLU A 479 4.00 34.24 13.34
C GLU A 479 4.16 34.48 11.84
N ILE A 480 4.75 33.54 11.10
CA ILE A 480 4.84 33.62 9.63
C ILE A 480 3.45 33.67 8.99
N ILE A 481 2.50 32.86 9.47
CA ILE A 481 1.11 32.90 8.99
C ILE A 481 0.43 34.24 9.34
N ALA A 482 0.73 34.81 10.51
CA ALA A 482 0.20 36.12 10.89
C ALA A 482 0.77 37.24 10.02
N ASP A 483 2.07 37.22 9.74
CA ASP A 483 2.78 38.17 8.86
C ASP A 483 2.25 38.08 7.42
N LEU A 484 2.06 36.86 6.91
CA LEU A 484 1.43 36.62 5.60
C LEU A 484 -0.01 37.12 5.56
N LYS A 485 -0.79 36.86 6.61
CA LYS A 485 -2.18 37.32 6.69
C LYS A 485 -2.27 38.85 6.79
N ALA A 486 -1.35 39.49 7.50
CA ALA A 486 -1.27 40.95 7.59
C ALA A 486 -0.93 41.58 6.22
N ALA A 487 -0.15 40.88 5.40
CA ALA A 487 0.15 41.25 4.02
C ALA A 487 -0.92 40.83 2.99
N GLY A 488 -2.07 40.30 3.45
CA GLY A 488 -3.20 39.91 2.59
C GLY A 488 -3.09 38.51 1.97
N PHE A 489 -2.12 37.69 2.39
CA PHE A 489 -1.92 36.32 1.92
C PHE A 489 -2.43 35.29 2.92
N GLU A 490 -3.31 34.38 2.48
CA GLU A 490 -3.78 33.27 3.31
C GLU A 490 -3.01 31.99 3.03
N ARG A 491 -2.33 31.48 4.07
CA ARG A 491 -1.62 30.20 4.04
C ARG A 491 -1.84 29.39 5.32
N GLY A 492 -1.95 28.08 5.16
CA GLY A 492 -2.05 27.13 6.26
C GLY A 492 -0.68 26.57 6.67
N VAL A 493 -0.63 25.94 7.85
CA VAL A 493 0.58 25.32 8.44
C VAL A 493 1.30 24.38 7.46
N THR A 494 0.54 23.58 6.71
CA THR A 494 1.09 22.66 5.70
C THR A 494 1.72 23.39 4.52
N GLY A 495 1.22 24.58 4.16
CA GLY A 495 1.77 25.42 3.10
C GLY A 495 3.15 25.94 3.48
N ILE A 496 3.29 26.50 4.69
CA ILE A 496 4.58 26.99 5.21
C ILE A 496 5.59 25.85 5.34
N THR A 497 5.13 24.68 5.82
CA THR A 497 6.00 23.50 5.98
C THR A 497 6.60 23.03 4.66
N LYS A 498 5.78 22.95 3.61
CA LYS A 498 6.24 22.56 2.26
C LYS A 498 7.11 23.64 1.62
N PHE A 499 6.82 24.92 1.88
CA PHE A 499 7.65 26.04 1.44
C PHE A 499 9.04 25.97 2.07
N ALA A 500 9.13 25.81 3.39
CA ALA A 500 10.41 25.65 4.09
C ALA A 500 11.24 24.47 3.54
N GLN A 501 10.62 23.31 3.32
CA GLN A 501 11.28 22.15 2.71
C GLN A 501 11.81 22.42 1.30
N LYS A 502 11.03 23.09 0.45
CA LYS A 502 11.42 23.45 -0.92
C LYS A 502 12.61 24.40 -0.94
N HIS A 503 12.70 25.29 0.05
CA HIS A 503 13.79 26.26 0.20
C HIS A 503 14.96 25.72 1.04
N GLY A 504 15.01 24.42 1.34
CA GLY A 504 16.12 23.79 2.06
C GLY A 504 16.18 24.10 3.56
N ILE A 505 15.14 24.73 4.11
CA ILE A 505 15.05 25.12 5.51
C ILE A 505 14.32 24.00 6.28
N SER A 506 15.09 23.15 6.96
CA SER A 506 14.54 22.04 7.75
C SER A 506 14.15 22.48 9.16
N ARG A 507 12.83 22.60 9.42
CA ARG A 507 12.30 22.89 10.77
C ARG A 507 12.09 21.65 11.64
N ASN A 508 12.06 20.45 11.05
CA ASN A 508 11.75 19.22 11.77
C ASN A 508 12.98 18.30 11.86
N SER A 509 13.20 17.74 13.06
CA SER A 509 14.28 16.81 13.45
C SER A 509 15.73 17.31 13.43
N ALA A 510 16.04 18.45 12.79
CA ALA A 510 17.42 18.96 12.70
C ALA A 510 17.81 19.97 13.79
N VAL A 511 16.84 20.62 14.47
CA VAL A 511 17.14 21.52 15.59
C VAL A 511 17.39 20.65 16.84
N PRO A 512 18.59 20.66 17.43
CA PRO A 512 18.90 19.91 18.64
C PRO A 512 17.92 20.27 19.77
N TRP A 513 17.68 19.33 20.68
CA TRP A 513 16.96 19.65 21.91
C TRP A 513 17.87 20.48 22.79
N THR A 514 17.40 21.67 23.16
CA THR A 514 18.10 22.51 24.14
C THR A 514 17.71 22.11 25.56
N ASP A 515 18.53 22.47 26.54
CA ASP A 515 18.20 22.22 27.96
C ASP A 515 16.89 22.92 28.35
N GLY A 516 16.61 24.10 27.78
CA GLY A 516 15.34 24.81 27.97
C GLY A 516 14.13 24.11 27.33
N ASP A 517 14.30 23.47 26.17
CA ASP A 517 13.25 22.63 25.55
C ASP A 517 12.93 21.42 26.44
N ILE A 518 13.97 20.78 27.00
CA ILE A 518 13.85 19.62 27.88
C ILE A 518 13.19 20.01 29.20
N GLU A 519 13.56 21.15 29.80
CA GLU A 519 12.95 21.67 31.02
C GLU A 519 11.48 22.02 30.82
N THR A 520 11.15 22.70 29.71
CA THR A 520 9.77 23.04 29.33
C THR A 520 8.95 21.78 29.09
N LEU A 521 9.47 20.82 28.34
CA LEU A 521 8.82 19.53 28.09
C LEU A 521 8.55 18.79 29.41
N THR A 522 9.54 18.71 30.29
CA THR A 522 9.44 18.03 31.59
C THR A 522 8.41 18.70 32.50
N THR A 523 8.42 20.03 32.56
CA THR A 523 7.47 20.82 33.36
C THR A 523 6.05 20.63 32.86
N MET A 524 5.81 20.73 31.55
CA MET A 524 4.47 20.58 30.99
C MET A 524 3.95 19.13 31.06
N TYR A 525 4.84 18.13 30.91
CA TYR A 525 4.47 16.72 31.11
C TYR A 525 4.11 16.43 32.56
N THR A 526 4.85 16.99 33.52
CA THR A 526 4.60 16.84 34.97
C THR A 526 3.33 17.56 35.40
N ALA A 527 3.07 18.72 34.82
CA ALA A 527 1.80 19.46 34.97
C ALA A 527 0.61 18.79 34.24
N ASN A 528 0.85 17.67 33.56
CA ASN A 528 -0.16 16.88 32.84
C ASN A 528 -0.93 17.71 31.77
N GLN A 529 -0.24 18.66 31.15
CA GLN A 529 -0.76 19.45 30.03
C GLN A 529 -0.88 18.60 28.78
N SER A 530 -1.81 18.95 27.90
CA SER A 530 -2.06 18.15 26.70
C SER A 530 -0.86 18.19 25.74
N VAL A 531 -0.62 17.07 25.05
CA VAL A 531 0.41 17.02 23.99
C VAL A 531 0.19 18.10 22.92
N ALA A 532 -1.06 18.53 22.71
CA ALA A 532 -1.37 19.62 21.79
C ALA A 532 -0.88 20.99 22.29
N GLU A 533 -0.92 21.27 23.60
CA GLU A 533 -0.36 22.50 24.19
C GLU A 533 1.16 22.47 24.18
N ILE A 534 1.77 21.29 24.40
CA ILE A 534 3.23 21.10 24.35
C ILE A 534 3.75 21.29 22.91
N MET A 535 3.02 20.77 21.91
CA MET A 535 3.29 21.01 20.50
C MET A 535 3.30 22.50 20.15
N GLN A 536 2.37 23.26 20.73
CA GLN A 536 2.29 24.70 20.52
C GLN A 536 3.44 25.44 21.18
N LYS A 537 3.79 25.06 22.42
CA LYS A 537 4.81 25.76 23.21
C LYS A 537 6.22 25.55 22.67
N LEU A 538 6.53 24.34 22.18
CA LEU A 538 7.86 23.97 21.71
C LEU A 538 8.02 24.07 20.19
N ASP A 539 6.95 24.39 19.44
CA ASP A 539 6.91 24.36 17.97
C ASP A 539 7.49 23.05 17.37
N ARG A 540 7.27 21.92 18.07
CA ARG A 540 7.73 20.58 17.66
C ARG A 540 6.56 19.70 17.24
N SER A 541 6.81 18.79 16.30
CA SER A 541 5.80 17.82 15.88
C SER A 541 5.39 16.87 17.03
N ARG A 542 4.16 16.34 16.94
CA ARG A 542 3.66 15.33 17.90
C ARG A 542 4.64 14.16 18.05
N GLY A 543 5.19 13.67 16.94
CA GLY A 543 6.14 12.56 16.93
C GLY A 543 7.44 12.90 17.68
N ALA A 544 7.97 14.11 17.49
CA ALA A 544 9.18 14.57 18.17
C ALA A 544 8.97 14.67 19.70
N ILE A 545 7.83 15.22 20.13
CA ILE A 545 7.48 15.33 21.55
C ILE A 545 7.28 13.96 22.19
N LEU A 546 6.55 13.05 21.54
CA LEU A 546 6.34 11.70 22.06
C LEU A 546 7.65 10.89 22.12
N SER A 547 8.52 11.06 21.12
CA SER A 547 9.84 10.42 21.08
C SER A 547 10.73 10.93 22.21
N MET A 548 10.83 12.25 22.40
CA MET A 548 11.67 12.83 23.45
C MET A 548 11.10 12.56 24.85
N ALA A 549 9.79 12.64 25.03
CA ALA A 549 9.15 12.24 26.28
C ALA A 549 9.43 10.76 26.61
N SER A 550 9.45 9.88 25.60
CA SER A 550 9.84 8.47 25.78
C SER A 550 11.32 8.33 26.16
N GLN A 551 12.22 9.09 25.55
CA GLN A 551 13.65 9.08 25.87
C GLN A 551 13.94 9.58 27.29
N LEU A 552 13.21 10.61 27.74
CA LEU A 552 13.29 11.16 29.09
C LEU A 552 12.48 10.37 30.13
N GLY A 553 11.79 9.29 29.72
CA GLY A 553 10.97 8.48 30.62
C GLY A 553 9.69 9.18 31.13
N LEU A 554 9.30 10.31 30.55
CA LEU A 554 8.13 11.10 30.94
C LEU A 554 6.83 10.36 30.55
N LYS A 555 6.03 9.98 31.55
CA LYS A 555 4.75 9.29 31.37
C LYS A 555 3.61 10.09 32.02
N GLN A 556 2.66 10.57 31.22
CA GLN A 556 1.40 11.12 31.73
C GLN A 556 0.46 10.00 32.15
N ARG A 557 0.64 9.49 33.38
CA ARG A 557 -0.36 8.63 34.01
C ARG A 557 -1.19 9.51 34.95
N LYS A 558 -2.43 9.83 34.60
CA LYS A 558 -3.39 10.36 35.59
C LYS A 558 -3.87 9.18 36.44
N PRO A 559 -3.38 8.99 37.68
CA PRO A 559 -3.81 7.88 38.54
C PRO A 559 -5.31 8.00 38.83
N TRP A 560 -6.00 6.88 39.01
CA TRP A 560 -7.42 6.90 39.37
C TRP A 560 -7.56 7.17 40.86
N THR A 561 -8.28 8.24 41.21
CA THR A 561 -8.60 8.54 42.61
C THR A 561 -9.73 7.64 43.12
N ASP A 562 -9.81 7.45 44.42
CA ASP A 562 -10.89 6.65 45.01
C ASP A 562 -12.27 7.31 44.83
N ALA A 563 -12.32 8.64 44.75
CA ALA A 563 -13.51 9.39 44.36
C ALA A 563 -13.97 9.07 42.92
N GLU A 564 -13.05 9.03 41.95
CA GLU A 564 -13.37 8.66 40.56
C GLU A 564 -13.86 7.20 40.47
N LYS A 565 -13.25 6.28 41.23
CA LYS A 565 -13.70 4.88 41.32
C LYS A 565 -15.09 4.78 41.95
N ALA A 566 -15.38 5.57 42.99
CA ALA A 566 -16.68 5.61 43.64
C ALA A 566 -17.78 6.14 42.70
N ILE A 567 -17.48 7.14 41.86
CA ILE A 567 -18.40 7.63 40.81
C ILE A 567 -18.74 6.50 39.83
N LEU A 568 -17.72 5.74 39.40
CA LEU A 568 -17.91 4.62 38.47
C LEU A 568 -18.75 3.49 39.10
N GLN A 569 -18.52 3.15 40.38
CA GLN A 569 -19.33 2.18 41.12
C GLN A 569 -20.78 2.66 41.32
N LYS A 570 -20.98 3.96 41.62
CA LYS A 570 -22.31 4.56 41.76
C LYS A 570 -23.06 4.57 40.44
N ALA A 571 -22.39 4.87 39.32
CA ALA A 571 -22.98 4.80 37.99
C ALA A 571 -23.42 3.38 37.62
N HIS A 572 -22.65 2.36 38.01
CA HIS A 572 -23.03 0.95 37.86
C HIS A 572 -24.28 0.61 38.68
N LYS A 573 -24.29 0.91 39.99
CA LYS A 573 -25.42 0.64 40.90
C LYS A 573 -26.72 1.36 40.50
N THR A 574 -26.61 2.57 39.97
CA THR A 574 -27.77 3.37 39.53
C THR A 574 -28.32 2.96 38.16
N GLY A 575 -27.74 1.93 37.54
CA GLY A 575 -28.25 1.40 36.27
C GLY A 575 -27.88 2.26 35.04
N ARG A 576 -26.94 3.21 35.15
CA ARG A 576 -26.50 4.03 34.01
C ARG A 576 -25.76 3.19 32.98
N LEU A 577 -25.78 3.64 31.73
CA LEU A 577 -24.99 3.03 30.67
C LEU A 577 -23.54 3.52 30.75
N LEU A 578 -22.60 2.64 30.40
CA LEU A 578 -21.16 2.97 30.41
C LEU A 578 -20.82 4.15 29.49
N VAL A 579 -21.61 4.38 28.43
CA VAL A 579 -21.42 5.47 27.47
C VAL A 579 -21.66 6.86 28.08
N ASP A 580 -22.46 6.94 29.15
CA ASP A 580 -22.83 8.19 29.82
C ASP A 580 -21.87 8.53 30.97
N VAL A 581 -21.03 7.57 31.38
CA VAL A 581 -20.12 7.73 32.52
C VAL A 581 -18.97 8.72 32.27
N PRO A 582 -18.39 8.85 31.06
CA PRO A 582 -17.37 9.86 30.79
C PRO A 582 -17.80 11.30 31.10
N ALA A 583 -19.09 11.62 30.98
CA ALA A 583 -19.62 12.94 31.34
C ALA A 583 -19.53 13.24 32.86
N LEU A 584 -19.46 12.20 33.70
CA LEU A 584 -19.31 12.31 35.15
C LEU A 584 -17.83 12.32 35.60
N LEU A 585 -16.90 12.05 34.68
CA LEU A 585 -15.46 11.91 34.95
C LEU A 585 -14.66 12.83 34.02
N PRO A 586 -14.60 14.14 34.30
CA PRO A 586 -13.93 15.10 33.45
C PRO A 586 -12.44 14.74 33.25
N GLY A 587 -12.04 14.66 31.98
CA GLY A 587 -10.69 14.26 31.57
C GLY A 587 -10.45 12.74 31.47
N ARG A 588 -11.49 11.90 31.63
CA ARG A 588 -11.42 10.46 31.35
C ARG A 588 -12.17 10.15 30.04
N THR A 589 -11.49 9.52 29.09
CA THR A 589 -12.12 9.06 27.84
C THR A 589 -12.90 7.77 28.08
N TYR A 590 -13.89 7.48 27.23
CA TYR A 590 -14.64 6.23 27.26
C TYR A 590 -13.73 4.99 27.38
N ALA A 591 -12.65 4.94 26.59
CA ALA A 591 -11.70 3.83 26.62
C ALA A 591 -10.99 3.67 27.99
N THR A 592 -10.66 4.78 28.66
CA THR A 592 -10.05 4.73 30.01
C THR A 592 -11.07 4.32 31.07
N VAL A 593 -12.31 4.79 30.97
CA VAL A 593 -13.41 4.44 31.88
C VAL A 593 -13.80 2.97 31.73
N ALA A 594 -13.92 2.46 30.51
CA ALA A 594 -14.23 1.05 30.22
C ALA A 594 -13.15 0.11 30.78
N ARG A 595 -11.88 0.48 30.65
CA ARG A 595 -10.75 -0.27 31.21
C ARG A 595 -10.79 -0.31 32.75
N MET A 596 -11.10 0.83 33.39
CA MET A 596 -11.23 0.88 34.84
C MET A 596 -12.46 0.10 35.34
N ALA A 597 -13.57 0.13 34.61
CA ALA A 597 -14.75 -0.68 34.93
C ALA A 597 -14.43 -2.18 34.89
N MET A 598 -13.63 -2.61 33.90
CA MET A 598 -13.13 -3.99 33.81
C MET A 598 -12.21 -4.33 34.99
N GLN A 599 -11.30 -3.43 35.35
CA GLN A 599 -10.39 -3.61 36.50
C GLN A 599 -11.14 -3.71 37.84
N LEU A 600 -12.23 -2.95 38.01
CA LEU A 600 -13.12 -3.02 39.18
C LEU A 600 -14.19 -4.12 39.07
N ARG A 601 -14.18 -4.93 38.01
CA ARG A 601 -15.14 -6.02 37.74
C ARG A 601 -16.62 -5.55 37.73
N LEU A 602 -16.88 -4.35 37.23
CA LEU A 602 -18.23 -3.78 37.12
C LEU A 602 -18.86 -4.12 35.75
N ASP A 603 -19.91 -4.94 35.74
CA ASP A 603 -20.60 -5.31 34.49
C ASP A 603 -21.73 -4.33 34.11
N PHE A 604 -21.43 -3.41 33.21
CA PHE A 604 -22.41 -2.48 32.65
C PHE A 604 -23.31 -3.08 31.55
N ASN A 605 -23.06 -4.32 31.09
CA ASN A 605 -23.94 -4.96 30.09
C ASN A 605 -25.29 -5.36 30.67
N ALA A 606 -25.33 -5.74 31.95
CA ALA A 606 -26.59 -5.99 32.67
C ALA A 606 -27.50 -4.75 32.64
N ASN A 607 -26.93 -3.57 32.92
CA ASN A 607 -27.65 -2.29 32.86
C ASN A 607 -28.15 -1.99 31.45
N ARG A 608 -27.36 -2.28 30.41
CA ARG A 608 -27.76 -2.12 29.00
C ARG A 608 -28.94 -3.02 28.62
N LYS A 609 -28.94 -4.28 29.08
CA LYS A 609 -30.06 -5.22 28.87
C LYS A 609 -31.33 -4.73 29.58
N ALA A 610 -31.22 -4.30 30.83
CA ALA A 610 -32.34 -3.77 31.60
C ALA A 610 -32.94 -2.50 30.97
N ALA A 611 -32.11 -1.58 30.47
CA ALA A 611 -32.55 -0.39 29.75
C ALA A 611 -33.29 -0.74 28.44
N LYS A 612 -32.77 -1.69 27.66
CA LYS A 612 -33.40 -2.17 26.41
C LYS A 612 -34.76 -2.84 26.68
N ALA A 613 -34.87 -3.64 27.74
CA ALA A 613 -36.13 -4.27 28.15
C ALA A 613 -37.19 -3.22 28.59
N LYS A 614 -36.79 -2.20 29.35
CA LYS A 614 -37.68 -1.08 29.72
C LYS A 614 -38.14 -0.27 28.50
N ALA A 615 -37.25 -0.01 27.54
CA ALA A 615 -37.61 0.68 26.30
C ALA A 615 -38.60 -0.13 25.44
N ALA A 616 -38.40 -1.44 25.32
CA ALA A 616 -39.31 -2.35 24.61
C ALA A 616 -40.70 -2.41 25.27
N ASN A 617 -40.77 -2.47 26.60
CA ASN A 617 -42.05 -2.46 27.31
C ASN A 617 -42.77 -1.10 27.24
N LYS A 618 -42.03 0.01 27.16
CA LYS A 618 -42.61 1.35 26.96
C LYS A 618 -43.14 1.54 25.54
N ALA A 619 -42.47 0.97 24.54
CA ALA A 619 -42.90 0.98 23.14
C ALA A 619 -44.13 0.09 22.87
N LYS A 620 -44.40 -0.92 23.72
CA LYS A 620 -45.62 -1.74 23.67
C LYS A 620 -46.82 -1.12 24.41
N ARG A 621 -46.60 -0.07 25.21
CA ARG A 621 -47.63 0.62 26.02
C ARG A 621 -48.04 1.98 25.46
N LYS A 622 -47.36 2.44 24.41
CA LYS A 622 -47.78 3.55 23.55
C LYS A 622 -48.30 2.94 22.25
#